data_AF-A0A645EUJ0-F1
#
_entry.id   AF-A0A645EUJ0-F1
#
_cell.length_a   1.000
_cell.length_b   1.000
_cell.length_c   1.000
_cell.angle_alpha   90.00
_cell.angle_beta   90.00
_cell.angle_gamma   90.00
#
_symmetry.space_group_name_H-M   'P 1'
#
loop_
_entity.id
_entity.type
_entity.pdbx_description
1 polymer ?
#
loop_
_entity_poly.entity_id
_entity_poly.type
_entity_poly.pdbx_seq_one_letter_code
_entity_poly.pdbx_strand_id
1 'polypeptide(L)'
;MSNDLELDSVCLKDYNQKSFKGTISVKLNEESITKKNIELKENQSVIENSSYDIIKIIYITPYDHFKDGLINKTIENIELSEKLKIIELLKKFDENILDFNVVTKNSKNNIQRTYIHHKINGEMPLFSFGDSIKKVLTLASAVINAKQGILLVDEIETAIHKNMMIEVFKWFIEFCKEYEVQLVCTTHSLEAIDGIIMSMDEEIDDLSCFRIETYDNNVYSTKFSGNKLKDIRTFLGQDVR
;
A
#
# COMPACT_ATOMS: atom_id res chain seq x y z
N MET A 1 -17.67 5.42 -10.84
CA MET A 1 -18.03 6.71 -10.19
C MET A 1 -16.85 7.02 -9.29
N SER A 2 -16.04 8.04 -9.61
CA SER A 2 -14.81 8.31 -8.86
C SER A 2 -15.17 8.86 -7.48
N ASN A 3 -14.75 8.14 -6.43
CA ASN A 3 -14.75 8.67 -5.08
C ASN A 3 -13.47 9.49 -4.92
N ASP A 4 -13.45 10.71 -5.45
CA ASP A 4 -12.29 11.59 -5.33
C ASP A 4 -12.22 12.14 -3.89
N LEU A 5 -11.28 11.61 -3.11
CA LEU A 5 -10.97 12.15 -1.79
C LEU A 5 -10.00 13.33 -1.94
N GLU A 6 -10.54 14.55 -1.99
CA GLU A 6 -9.72 15.77 -1.95
C GLU A 6 -9.33 16.13 -0.50
N LEU A 7 -8.04 16.03 -0.20
CA LEU A 7 -7.42 16.61 1.00
C LEU A 7 -7.11 18.09 0.74
N ASP A 8 -8.07 18.97 1.02
CA ASP A 8 -8.03 20.39 0.62
C ASP A 8 -7.00 21.26 1.36
N SER A 9 -6.50 20.87 2.54
CA SER A 9 -5.37 21.59 3.17
C SER A 9 -4.80 20.84 4.38
N VAL A 10 -3.48 20.75 4.44
CA VAL A 10 -2.74 20.44 5.67
C VAL A 10 -2.15 21.74 6.17
N CYS A 11 -2.66 22.26 7.29
CA CYS A 11 -2.14 23.47 7.92
C CYS A 11 -1.50 23.10 9.26
N LEU A 12 -0.20 22.83 9.26
CA LEU A 12 0.59 22.69 10.49
C LEU A 12 0.79 24.10 11.08
N LYS A 13 -0.14 24.52 11.94
CA LYS A 13 0.03 25.74 12.76
C LYS A 13 0.38 25.31 14.18
N ASP A 14 1.60 25.67 14.59
CA ASP A 14 2.19 25.58 15.93
C ASP A 14 3.05 24.35 16.27
N TYR A 15 4.36 24.47 16.04
CA TYR A 15 5.40 23.52 16.45
C TYR A 15 5.60 23.43 17.99
N ASN A 16 5.13 24.43 18.73
CA ASN A 16 5.15 24.39 20.21
C ASN A 16 4.06 23.50 20.79
N GLN A 17 3.10 23.05 19.98
CA GLN A 17 2.19 21.99 20.34
C GLN A 17 2.65 20.73 19.59
N LYS A 18 2.99 19.69 20.36
CA LYS A 18 3.15 18.32 19.90
C LYS A 18 1.80 17.76 19.46
N SER A 19 1.05 18.50 18.64
CA SER A 19 -0.26 18.12 18.15
C SER A 19 -0.52 18.65 16.74
N PHE A 20 -0.93 17.74 15.86
CA PHE A 20 -1.52 18.08 14.59
C PHE A 20 -2.92 18.62 14.82
N LYS A 21 -3.26 19.76 14.24
CA LYS A 21 -4.62 20.29 14.19
C LYS A 21 -5.01 20.49 12.74
N GLY A 22 -6.11 19.87 12.33
CA GLY A 22 -6.59 19.98 10.97
C GLY A 22 -8.09 19.75 10.88
N THR A 23 -8.62 19.89 9.67
CA THR A 23 -10.02 19.58 9.39
C THR A 23 -10.05 18.51 8.32
N ILE A 24 -10.67 17.37 8.62
CA ILE A 24 -11.01 16.36 7.61
C ILE A 24 -12.38 16.72 7.06
N SER A 25 -12.48 16.84 5.73
CA SER A 25 -13.75 16.93 5.02
C SER A 25 -13.90 15.77 4.06
N VAL A 26 -15.07 15.13 4.05
CA VAL A 26 -15.45 14.12 3.05
C VAL A 26 -16.53 14.76 2.19
N LYS A 27 -16.31 14.80 0.87
CA LYS A 27 -17.29 15.25 -0.12
C LYS A 27 -17.68 14.08 -1.01
N LEU A 28 -18.93 14.01 -1.44
CA LEU A 28 -19.40 13.11 -2.50
C LEU A 28 -20.24 13.94 -3.45
N ASN A 29 -19.88 13.93 -4.74
CA ASN A 29 -20.54 14.76 -5.77
C ASN A 29 -20.61 16.24 -5.39
N GLU A 30 -19.50 16.81 -4.91
CA GLU A 30 -19.37 18.21 -4.45
C GLU A 30 -20.15 18.56 -3.17
N GLU A 31 -21.00 17.66 -2.66
CA GLU A 31 -21.69 17.84 -1.38
C GLU A 31 -20.83 17.38 -0.20
N SER A 32 -20.63 18.25 0.79
CA SER A 32 -19.88 17.93 2.01
C SER A 32 -20.66 16.99 2.91
N ILE A 33 -20.29 15.70 2.93
CA ILE A 33 -20.89 14.67 3.78
C ILE A 33 -20.49 14.86 5.24
N THR A 34 -19.24 15.21 5.51
CA THR A 34 -18.73 15.35 6.88
C THR A 34 -17.60 16.35 6.91
N LYS A 35 -17.57 17.18 7.96
CA LYS A 35 -16.45 18.07 8.28
C LYS A 35 -16.12 17.92 9.76
N LYS A 36 -14.93 17.41 10.06
CA LYS A 36 -14.49 17.12 11.42
C LYS A 36 -13.15 17.77 11.69
N ASN A 37 -13.09 18.57 12.75
CA ASN A 37 -11.81 19.03 13.26
C ASN A 37 -11.13 17.87 13.98
N ILE A 38 -9.90 17.57 13.58
CA ILE A 38 -9.05 16.59 14.22
C ILE A 38 -7.92 17.29 14.93
N GLU A 39 -7.65 16.84 16.14
CA GLU A 39 -6.42 17.13 16.86
C GLU A 39 -5.76 15.79 17.20
N LEU A 40 -4.56 15.56 16.69
CA LEU A 40 -3.78 14.36 16.97
C LEU A 40 -2.54 14.79 17.73
N LYS A 41 -2.46 14.44 19.02
CA LYS A 41 -1.26 14.71 19.82
C LYS A 41 -0.22 13.61 19.61
N GLU A 42 1.05 13.97 19.71
CA GLU A 42 2.15 13.02 19.72
C GLU A 42 1.93 11.99 20.85
N ASN A 43 2.07 10.70 20.53
CA ASN A 43 1.82 9.58 21.44
C ASN A 43 0.37 9.46 21.96
N GLN A 44 -0.60 10.10 21.31
CA GLN A 44 -2.01 9.90 21.65
C GLN A 44 -2.51 8.58 21.09
N SER A 45 -3.04 7.73 21.96
CA SER A 45 -3.83 6.57 21.53
C SER A 45 -5.12 7.07 20.87
N VAL A 46 -5.26 6.79 19.57
CA VAL A 46 -6.50 7.09 18.84
C VAL A 46 -7.47 5.94 19.11
N ILE A 47 -8.64 6.27 19.68
CA ILE A 47 -9.73 5.30 19.84
C ILE A 47 -10.45 5.23 18.50
N GLU A 48 -10.39 4.07 17.84
CA GLU A 48 -11.20 3.80 16.66
C GLU A 48 -12.68 3.94 17.01
N ASN A 49 -13.40 4.75 16.25
CA ASN A 49 -14.83 4.91 16.39
C ASN A 49 -15.46 4.56 15.04
N SER A 50 -15.98 3.34 14.92
CA SER A 50 -16.55 2.75 13.70
C SER A 50 -17.82 3.44 13.19
N SER A 51 -18.29 4.49 13.88
CA SER A 51 -19.48 5.27 13.51
C SER A 51 -19.34 6.01 12.17
N TYR A 52 -18.15 6.01 11.54
CA TYR A 52 -17.86 6.73 10.30
C TYR A 52 -17.04 5.91 9.30
N ASP A 53 -17.26 4.60 9.23
CA ASP A 53 -16.65 3.72 8.21
C ASP A 53 -17.33 3.94 6.84
N ILE A 54 -17.20 5.16 6.31
CA ILE A 54 -17.75 5.57 5.01
C ILE A 54 -16.91 4.97 3.87
N ILE A 55 -15.61 4.79 4.11
CA ILE A 55 -14.63 4.31 3.13
C ILE A 55 -13.76 3.25 3.80
N LYS A 56 -13.54 2.15 3.08
CA LYS A 56 -12.68 1.06 3.52
C LYS A 56 -11.22 1.50 3.42
N ILE A 57 -10.51 1.54 4.54
CA ILE A 57 -9.09 1.90 4.58
C ILE A 57 -8.30 0.71 5.12
N ILE A 58 -7.29 0.27 4.37
CA ILE A 58 -6.35 -0.77 4.79
C ILE A 58 -4.97 -0.14 4.92
N TYR A 59 -4.27 -0.42 6.02
CA TYR A 59 -2.91 0.05 6.27
C TYR A 59 -1.92 -1.12 6.36
N ILE A 60 -0.78 -0.97 5.70
CA ILE A 60 0.34 -1.91 5.69
C ILE A 60 1.57 -1.22 6.25
N THR A 61 2.09 -1.74 7.35
CA THR A 61 3.38 -1.34 7.92
C THR A 61 4.54 -2.01 7.18
N PRO A 62 5.79 -1.53 7.34
CA PRO A 62 6.96 -2.15 6.70
C PRO A 62 7.15 -3.63 7.09
N TYR A 63 6.64 -4.03 8.26
CA TYR A 63 6.84 -5.36 8.85
C TYR A 63 5.67 -6.33 8.67
N ASP A 64 4.54 -5.91 8.09
CA ASP A 64 3.36 -6.79 8.03
C ASP A 64 3.55 -8.01 7.12
N HIS A 65 4.53 -7.98 6.21
CA HIS A 65 4.92 -9.16 5.42
C HIS A 65 5.55 -10.29 6.25
N PHE A 66 5.91 -10.04 7.51
CA PHE A 66 6.31 -11.07 8.48
C PHE A 66 5.12 -11.69 9.23
N LYS A 67 3.91 -11.17 9.05
CA LYS A 67 2.70 -11.61 9.74
C LYS A 67 1.71 -12.22 8.74
N ASP A 68 1.20 -13.41 9.05
CA ASP A 68 0.20 -14.06 8.21
C ASP A 68 -1.21 -13.46 8.35
N GLY A 69 -1.45 -12.54 9.31
CA GLY A 69 -2.80 -12.10 9.69
C GLY A 69 -3.66 -11.53 8.56
N LEU A 70 -3.11 -10.58 7.79
CA LEU A 70 -3.82 -9.98 6.64
C LEU A 70 -4.03 -11.01 5.53
N ILE A 71 -2.97 -11.76 5.20
CA ILE A 71 -2.99 -12.79 4.17
C ILE A 71 -4.07 -13.83 4.49
N ASN A 72 -4.09 -14.34 5.72
CA ASN A 72 -5.04 -15.36 6.15
C ASN A 72 -6.49 -14.91 5.96
N LYS A 73 -6.83 -13.70 6.42
CA LYS A 73 -8.18 -13.13 6.28
C LYS A 73 -8.63 -13.00 4.81
N THR A 74 -7.66 -12.75 3.92
CA THR A 74 -7.92 -12.60 2.48
C THR A 74 -8.17 -13.93 1.83
N ILE A 75 -7.27 -14.90 2.03
CA ILE A 75 -7.30 -16.19 1.33
C ILE A 75 -8.58 -16.97 1.67
N GLU A 76 -9.15 -16.78 2.85
CA GLU A 76 -10.44 -17.40 3.20
C GLU A 76 -11.60 -16.98 2.30
N ASN A 77 -11.55 -15.78 1.71
CA ASN A 77 -12.64 -15.18 0.95
C ASN A 77 -12.23 -14.76 -0.47
N ILE A 78 -11.04 -15.17 -0.92
CA ILE A 78 -10.49 -14.79 -2.22
C ILE A 78 -11.26 -15.48 -3.36
N GLU A 79 -11.59 -14.74 -4.40
CA GLU A 79 -12.18 -15.31 -5.61
C GLU A 79 -11.15 -16.14 -6.38
N LEU A 80 -11.59 -17.15 -7.13
CA LEU A 80 -10.68 -17.98 -7.92
C LEU A 80 -9.91 -17.15 -8.98
N SER A 81 -10.56 -16.15 -9.56
CA SER A 81 -9.97 -15.20 -10.52
C SER A 81 -8.81 -14.40 -9.88
N GLU A 82 -9.04 -13.82 -8.71
CA GLU A 82 -8.05 -13.10 -7.90
C GLU A 82 -6.86 -14.01 -7.56
N LYS A 83 -7.15 -15.22 -7.08
CA LYS A 83 -6.15 -16.21 -6.70
C LYS A 83 -5.23 -16.57 -7.87
N LEU A 84 -5.79 -16.81 -9.06
CA LEU A 84 -5.01 -17.14 -10.26
C LEU A 84 -4.06 -16.00 -10.67
N LYS A 85 -4.50 -14.74 -10.57
CA LYS A 85 -3.66 -13.57 -10.86
C LYS A 85 -2.48 -13.45 -9.89
N ILE A 86 -2.71 -13.73 -8.61
CA ILE A 86 -1.64 -13.74 -7.60
C ILE A 86 -0.65 -14.87 -7.89
N ILE A 87 -1.14 -16.08 -8.23
CA ILE A 87 -0.27 -17.21 -8.60
C ILE A 87 0.60 -16.86 -9.81
N GLU A 88 0.04 -16.20 -10.82
CA GLU A 88 0.79 -15.75 -11.99
C GLU A 88 1.93 -14.80 -11.60
N LEU A 89 1.69 -13.85 -10.67
CA LEU A 89 2.75 -13.00 -10.17
C LEU A 89 3.79 -13.79 -9.36
N LEU A 90 3.36 -14.70 -8.47
CA LEU A 90 4.28 -15.51 -7.67
C LEU A 90 5.20 -16.37 -8.55
N LYS A 91 4.70 -16.88 -9.68
CA LYS A 91 5.49 -17.64 -10.65
C LYS A 91 6.63 -16.87 -11.30
N LYS A 92 6.58 -15.53 -11.30
CA LYS A 92 7.69 -14.69 -11.77
C LYS A 92 8.89 -14.73 -10.81
N PHE A 93 8.64 -15.03 -9.54
CA PHE A 93 9.69 -15.24 -8.54
C PHE A 93 10.18 -16.68 -8.53
N ASP A 94 9.26 -17.64 -8.66
CA ASP A 94 9.56 -19.07 -8.70
C ASP A 94 8.50 -19.81 -9.53
N GLU A 95 8.91 -20.28 -10.71
CA GLU A 95 8.04 -20.96 -11.68
C GLU A 95 7.41 -22.25 -11.13
N ASN A 96 7.97 -22.82 -10.05
CA ASN A 96 7.50 -24.04 -9.43
C ASN A 96 6.38 -23.80 -8.40
N ILE A 97 6.01 -22.55 -8.13
CA ILE A 97 4.83 -22.22 -7.32
C ILE A 97 3.57 -22.57 -8.11
N LEU A 98 2.77 -23.48 -7.57
CA LEU A 98 1.56 -23.98 -8.22
C LEU A 98 0.29 -23.38 -7.61
N ASP A 99 0.26 -23.22 -6.29
CA ASP A 99 -0.91 -22.75 -5.56
C ASP A 99 -0.53 -22.17 -4.18
N PHE A 100 -1.45 -21.47 -3.52
CA PHE A 100 -1.34 -21.10 -2.11
C PHE A 100 -2.68 -21.26 -1.38
N ASN A 101 -2.66 -21.65 -0.11
CA ASN A 101 -3.88 -21.85 0.71
C ASN A 101 -3.62 -21.56 2.19
N VAL A 102 -4.67 -21.25 2.93
CA VAL A 102 -4.62 -21.18 4.40
C VAL A 102 -5.02 -22.52 4.98
N VAL A 103 -4.18 -23.04 5.86
CA VAL A 103 -4.46 -24.27 6.61
C VAL A 103 -4.66 -23.90 8.07
N THR A 104 -5.85 -24.19 8.59
CA THR A 104 -6.13 -24.14 10.03
C THR A 104 -5.70 -25.45 10.66
N LYS A 105 -4.65 -25.43 11.47
CA LYS A 105 -4.28 -26.61 12.26
C LYS A 105 -5.10 -26.64 13.55
N ASN A 106 -5.82 -27.74 13.78
CA ASN A 106 -6.51 -28.04 15.03
C ASN A 106 -5.51 -28.15 16.17
N SER A 107 -5.17 -27.00 16.75
CA SER A 107 -4.41 -26.82 17.97
C SER A 107 -5.26 -25.96 18.90
N LYS A 108 -4.97 -25.95 20.20
CA LYS A 108 -5.74 -25.23 21.23
C LYS A 108 -6.03 -23.75 20.90
N ASN A 109 -5.25 -23.15 19.98
CA ASN A 109 -5.35 -21.75 19.58
C ASN A 109 -5.80 -21.53 18.11
N ASN A 110 -6.28 -22.55 17.38
CA ASN A 110 -6.71 -22.45 15.97
C ASN A 110 -5.79 -21.59 15.09
N ILE A 111 -4.48 -21.93 15.09
CA ILE A 111 -3.49 -21.12 14.38
C ILE A 111 -3.62 -21.37 12.88
N GLN A 112 -4.01 -20.32 12.16
CA GLN A 112 -4.01 -20.27 10.70
C GLN A 112 -2.62 -19.97 10.18
N ARG A 113 -2.19 -20.73 9.18
CA ARG A 113 -0.93 -20.49 8.49
C ARG A 113 -1.14 -20.59 6.99
N THR A 114 -0.46 -19.72 6.27
CA THR A 114 -0.43 -19.78 4.81
C THR A 114 0.61 -20.82 4.35
N TYR A 115 0.22 -21.65 3.38
CA TYR A 115 1.05 -22.65 2.72
C TYR A 115 1.06 -22.40 1.22
N ILE A 116 2.21 -22.67 0.59
CA ILE A 116 2.40 -22.65 -0.86
C ILE A 116 2.58 -24.09 -1.33
N HIS A 117 1.82 -24.48 -2.34
CA HIS A 117 2.01 -25.75 -3.06
C HIS A 117 3.13 -25.57 -4.09
N HIS A 118 4.25 -26.25 -3.85
CA HIS A 118 5.45 -26.18 -4.69
C HIS A 118 5.64 -27.48 -5.47
N LYS A 119 5.92 -27.38 -6.77
CA LYS A 119 6.06 -28.54 -7.67
C LYS A 119 7.14 -29.54 -7.22
N ILE A 120 8.25 -29.04 -6.68
CA ILE A 120 9.41 -29.87 -6.30
C ILE A 120 9.36 -30.27 -4.82
N ASN A 121 8.85 -29.40 -3.95
CA ASN A 121 9.00 -29.53 -2.50
C ASN A 121 7.69 -29.88 -1.79
N GLY A 122 6.58 -30.00 -2.52
CA GLY A 122 5.26 -30.24 -1.97
C GLY A 122 4.68 -29.02 -1.26
N GLU A 123 3.83 -29.23 -0.27
CA GLU A 123 3.26 -28.15 0.53
C GLU A 123 4.27 -27.61 1.53
N MET A 124 4.64 -26.34 1.35
CA MET A 124 5.60 -25.63 2.19
C MET A 124 4.91 -24.45 2.89
N PRO A 125 5.21 -24.19 4.17
CA PRO A 125 4.66 -23.01 4.83
C PRO A 125 5.27 -21.73 4.24
N LEU A 126 4.50 -20.63 4.20
CA LEU A 126 4.92 -19.36 3.60
C LEU A 126 6.24 -18.82 4.18
N PHE A 127 6.48 -19.03 5.48
CA PHE A 127 7.72 -18.58 6.13
C PHE A 127 8.99 -19.22 5.56
N SER A 128 8.88 -20.35 4.84
CA SER A 128 10.01 -21.01 4.16
C SER A 128 10.44 -20.32 2.87
N PHE A 129 9.67 -19.37 2.36
CA PHE A 129 9.99 -18.60 1.16
C PHE A 129 10.71 -17.28 1.51
N GLY A 130 11.35 -16.67 0.51
CA GLY A 130 11.98 -15.37 0.65
C GLY A 130 10.97 -14.24 0.90
N ASP A 131 11.44 -13.14 1.49
CA ASP A 131 10.56 -12.05 1.92
C ASP A 131 9.86 -11.34 0.76
N SER A 132 10.43 -11.35 -0.46
CA SER A 132 9.78 -10.80 -1.65
C SER A 132 8.46 -11.49 -1.98
N ILE A 133 8.39 -12.83 -1.87
CA ILE A 133 7.16 -13.61 -2.08
C ILE A 133 6.12 -13.24 -1.02
N LYS A 134 6.55 -13.13 0.25
CA LYS A 134 5.68 -12.74 1.36
C LYS A 134 5.13 -11.33 1.17
N LYS A 135 5.97 -10.38 0.79
CA LYS A 135 5.59 -8.98 0.53
C LYS A 135 4.60 -8.89 -0.62
N VAL A 136 4.87 -9.55 -1.74
CA VAL A 136 3.95 -9.58 -2.88
C VAL A 136 2.59 -10.15 -2.50
N LEU A 137 2.56 -11.29 -1.79
CA LEU A 137 1.31 -11.87 -1.33
C LEU A 137 0.56 -10.96 -0.34
N THR A 138 1.30 -10.26 0.52
CA THR A 138 0.75 -9.26 1.46
C THR A 138 0.13 -8.08 0.70
N LEU A 139 0.84 -7.52 -0.27
CA LEU A 139 0.38 -6.39 -1.09
C LEU A 139 -0.86 -6.78 -1.91
N ALA A 140 -0.83 -7.92 -2.58
CA ALA A 140 -1.98 -8.47 -3.31
C ALA A 140 -3.20 -8.64 -2.40
N SER A 141 -2.98 -9.22 -1.21
CA SER A 141 -4.02 -9.39 -0.20
C SER A 141 -4.58 -8.05 0.26
N ALA A 142 -3.72 -7.04 0.43
CA ALA A 142 -4.12 -5.71 0.86
C ALA A 142 -5.02 -5.01 -0.17
N VAL A 143 -4.72 -5.14 -1.47
CA VAL A 143 -5.56 -4.57 -2.56
C VAL A 143 -6.95 -5.18 -2.53
N ILE A 144 -7.06 -6.51 -2.44
CA ILE A 144 -8.35 -7.20 -2.38
C ILE A 144 -9.14 -6.74 -1.15
N ASN A 145 -8.47 -6.63 0.00
CA ASN A 145 -9.11 -6.08 1.19
C ASN A 145 -9.43 -4.59 1.07
N ALA A 146 -8.80 -3.82 0.19
CA ALA A 146 -9.04 -2.40 0.02
C ALA A 146 -9.98 -2.06 -1.14
N LYS A 147 -10.59 -3.07 -1.81
CA LYS A 147 -11.49 -2.89 -2.97
C LYS A 147 -12.47 -1.72 -2.77
N GLN A 148 -12.52 -0.81 -3.76
CA GLN A 148 -13.30 0.44 -3.77
C GLN A 148 -13.01 1.37 -2.59
N GLY A 149 -11.77 1.35 -2.11
CA GLY A 149 -11.33 2.06 -0.91
C GLY A 149 -9.91 2.60 -1.03
N ILE A 150 -9.25 2.81 0.11
CA ILE A 150 -7.92 3.39 0.20
C ILE A 150 -6.95 2.35 0.77
N LEU A 151 -5.82 2.20 0.11
CA LEU A 151 -4.70 1.39 0.59
C LEU A 151 -3.53 2.30 0.96
N LEU A 152 -3.16 2.26 2.23
CA LEU A 152 -2.01 2.98 2.80
C LEU A 152 -0.84 2.00 2.95
N VAL A 153 0.28 2.24 2.27
CA VAL A 153 1.47 1.38 2.35
C VAL A 153 2.68 2.18 2.81
N ASP A 154 3.18 1.85 3.99
CA ASP A 154 4.43 2.41 4.48
C ASP A 154 5.62 1.59 3.95
N GLU A 155 6.63 2.28 3.43
CA GLU A 155 7.80 1.71 2.75
C GLU A 155 7.40 0.61 1.75
N ILE A 156 6.79 1.06 0.64
CA ILE A 156 6.23 0.17 -0.38
C ILE A 156 7.28 -0.79 -0.98
N GLU A 157 8.53 -0.36 -1.06
CA GLU A 157 9.66 -1.09 -1.62
C GLU A 157 10.21 -2.20 -0.70
N THR A 158 9.84 -2.22 0.58
CA THR A 158 10.47 -3.12 1.56
C THR A 158 10.36 -4.57 1.13
N ALA A 159 11.48 -5.30 1.18
CA ALA A 159 11.64 -6.69 0.75
C ALA A 159 11.45 -6.96 -0.76
N ILE A 160 11.33 -5.93 -1.61
CA ILE A 160 11.30 -6.08 -3.07
C ILE A 160 12.71 -5.87 -3.62
N HIS A 161 13.26 -6.92 -4.25
CA HIS A 161 14.57 -6.79 -4.90
C HIS A 161 14.48 -5.87 -6.12
N LYS A 162 15.45 -4.96 -6.29
CA LYS A 162 15.47 -3.93 -7.35
C LYS A 162 15.19 -4.46 -8.77
N ASN A 163 15.69 -5.65 -9.10
CA ASN A 163 15.50 -6.24 -10.45
C ASN A 163 14.05 -6.63 -10.74
N MET A 164 13.23 -6.85 -9.70
CA MET A 164 11.82 -7.22 -9.82
C MET A 164 10.89 -6.04 -9.56
N MET A 165 11.43 -4.89 -9.15
CA MET A 165 10.64 -3.76 -8.63
C MET A 165 9.67 -3.20 -9.67
N ILE A 166 10.12 -2.97 -10.90
CA ILE A 166 9.27 -2.49 -12.00
C ILE A 166 8.15 -3.50 -12.27
N GLU A 167 8.47 -4.78 -12.31
CA GLU A 167 7.49 -5.84 -12.61
C GLU A 167 6.43 -5.98 -11.50
N VAL A 168 6.85 -5.89 -10.23
CA VAL A 168 5.95 -5.92 -9.08
C VAL A 168 5.06 -4.69 -9.05
N PHE A 169 5.64 -3.49 -9.24
CA PHE A 169 4.87 -2.25 -9.19
C PHE A 169 3.90 -2.12 -10.36
N LYS A 170 4.29 -2.54 -11.57
CA LYS A 170 3.37 -2.61 -12.69
C LYS A 170 2.16 -3.48 -12.37
N TRP A 171 2.38 -4.72 -11.94
CA TRP A 171 1.29 -5.61 -11.55
C TRP A 171 0.45 -5.01 -10.40
N PHE A 172 1.11 -4.45 -9.38
CA PHE A 172 0.44 -3.92 -8.20
C PHE A 172 -0.43 -2.69 -8.52
N ILE A 173 0.04 -1.79 -9.37
CA ILE A 173 -0.71 -0.61 -9.83
C ILE A 173 -1.89 -1.05 -10.71
N GLU A 174 -1.68 -1.97 -11.66
CA GLU A 174 -2.76 -2.55 -12.47
C GLU A 174 -3.83 -3.19 -11.58
N PHE A 175 -3.41 -3.91 -10.53
CA PHE A 175 -4.32 -4.50 -9.56
C PHE A 175 -5.06 -3.43 -8.75
N CYS A 176 -4.40 -2.37 -8.29
CA CYS A 176 -5.08 -1.26 -7.61
C CYS A 176 -6.17 -0.64 -8.52
N LYS A 177 -5.87 -0.45 -9.80
CA LYS A 177 -6.83 0.09 -10.79
C LYS A 177 -8.02 -0.84 -10.98
N GLU A 178 -7.78 -2.13 -11.17
CA GLU A 178 -8.83 -3.13 -11.35
C GLU A 178 -9.84 -3.15 -10.19
N TYR A 179 -9.35 -3.00 -8.95
CA TYR A 179 -10.19 -3.04 -7.74
C TYR A 179 -10.65 -1.65 -7.29
N GLU A 180 -10.46 -0.61 -8.11
CA GLU A 180 -10.80 0.80 -7.80
C GLU A 180 -10.22 1.24 -6.44
N VAL A 181 -8.96 0.89 -6.19
CA VAL A 181 -8.23 1.20 -4.95
C VAL A 181 -7.35 2.43 -5.15
N GLN A 182 -7.57 3.45 -4.32
CA GLN A 182 -6.66 4.59 -4.23
C GLN A 182 -5.46 4.21 -3.37
N LEU A 183 -4.28 4.20 -3.98
CA LEU A 183 -3.02 3.92 -3.30
C LEU A 183 -2.40 5.21 -2.75
N VAL A 184 -2.04 5.21 -1.47
CA VAL A 184 -1.13 6.20 -0.88
C VAL A 184 0.03 5.44 -0.26
N CYS A 185 1.24 5.74 -0.67
CA CYS A 185 2.42 5.06 -0.17
C CYS A 185 3.56 6.00 0.19
N THR A 186 4.41 5.57 1.11
CA THR A 186 5.67 6.23 1.45
C THR A 186 6.83 5.42 0.89
N THR A 187 7.95 6.09 0.64
CA THR A 187 9.21 5.47 0.25
C THR A 187 10.36 6.39 0.58
N HIS A 188 11.53 5.80 0.87
CA HIS A 188 12.80 6.52 0.98
C HIS A 188 13.78 6.05 -0.10
N SER A 189 13.31 5.31 -1.11
CA SER A 189 14.13 4.75 -2.18
C SER A 189 13.86 5.49 -3.49
N LEU A 190 14.92 6.03 -4.09
CA LEU A 190 14.84 6.59 -5.45
C LEU A 190 14.54 5.50 -6.47
N GLU A 191 15.06 4.29 -6.26
CA GLU A 191 14.77 3.14 -7.11
C GLU A 191 13.28 2.80 -7.08
N ALA A 192 12.62 2.95 -5.93
CA ALA A 192 11.18 2.75 -5.82
C ALA A 192 10.39 3.81 -6.59
N ILE A 193 10.78 5.08 -6.45
CA ILE A 193 10.18 6.18 -7.20
C ILE A 193 10.35 5.94 -8.71
N ASP A 194 11.55 5.58 -9.16
CA ASP A 194 11.83 5.26 -10.56
C ASP A 194 10.99 4.07 -11.03
N GLY A 195 10.90 3.02 -10.20
CA GLY A 195 10.09 1.84 -10.46
C GLY A 195 8.62 2.19 -10.66
N ILE A 196 8.04 3.05 -9.82
CA ILE A 196 6.66 3.51 -9.93
C ILE A 196 6.46 4.32 -11.23
N ILE A 197 7.34 5.29 -11.51
CA ILE A 197 7.27 6.11 -12.73
C ILE A 197 7.32 5.22 -13.98
N MET A 198 8.23 4.25 -14.01
CA MET A 198 8.37 3.30 -15.14
C MET A 198 7.19 2.34 -15.26
N SER A 199 6.46 2.09 -14.17
CA SER A 199 5.32 1.19 -14.14
C SER A 199 4.02 1.85 -14.62
N MET A 200 3.91 3.18 -14.55
CA MET A 200 2.70 3.92 -14.95
C MET A 200 2.69 4.36 -16.41
N ASP A 201 3.84 4.38 -17.09
CA ASP A 201 3.99 4.71 -18.53
C ASP A 201 3.16 5.92 -19.02
N GLU A 202 2.05 5.70 -19.75
CA GLU A 202 1.13 6.73 -20.27
C GLU A 202 0.17 7.30 -19.21
N GLU A 203 0.03 6.63 -18.08
CA GLU A 203 -0.91 6.96 -16.99
C GLU A 203 -0.22 7.77 -15.88
N ILE A 204 0.92 8.40 -16.20
CA ILE A 204 1.73 9.16 -15.25
C ILE A 204 0.99 10.35 -14.63
N ASP A 205 -0.08 10.84 -15.27
CA ASP A 205 -0.90 11.94 -14.75
C ASP A 205 -1.74 11.55 -13.52
N ASP A 206 -1.96 10.25 -13.29
CA ASP A 206 -2.60 9.74 -12.08
C ASP A 206 -1.68 9.81 -10.85
N LEU A 207 -0.38 10.05 -11.06
CA LEU A 207 0.63 10.09 -9.99
C LEU A 207 0.77 11.51 -9.42
N SER A 208 0.74 11.59 -8.09
CA SER A 208 1.17 12.78 -7.35
C SER A 208 2.21 12.38 -6.31
N CYS A 209 3.32 13.11 -6.25
CA CYS A 209 4.38 12.90 -5.28
C CYS A 209 4.48 14.12 -4.35
N PHE A 210 4.60 13.86 -3.06
CA PHE A 210 4.82 14.88 -2.04
C PHE A 210 6.17 14.61 -1.38
N ARG A 211 7.15 15.47 -1.64
CA ARG A 211 8.42 15.43 -0.93
C ARG A 211 8.29 16.16 0.38
N ILE A 212 8.68 15.54 1.49
CA ILE A 212 8.58 16.10 2.83
C ILE A 212 9.99 16.32 3.36
N GLU A 213 10.34 17.57 3.66
CA GLU A 213 11.67 17.96 4.12
C GLU A 213 11.59 18.68 5.47
N THR A 214 12.57 18.44 6.34
CA THR A 214 12.71 19.21 7.59
C THR A 214 13.89 20.16 7.47
N TYR A 215 13.64 21.46 7.60
CA TYR A 215 14.67 22.49 7.60
C TYR A 215 14.43 23.47 8.75
N ASP A 216 15.45 23.71 9.56
CA ASP A 216 15.39 24.61 10.74
C ASP A 216 14.17 24.33 11.64
N ASN A 217 13.98 23.05 12.01
CA ASN A 217 12.83 22.55 12.79
C ASN A 217 11.45 22.82 12.18
N ASN A 218 11.36 23.19 10.90
CA ASN A 218 10.09 23.34 10.19
C ASN A 218 9.95 22.24 9.13
N VAL A 219 8.75 21.68 9.01
CA VAL A 219 8.40 20.67 8.01
C VAL A 219 7.81 21.37 6.79
N TYR A 220 8.42 21.15 5.63
CA TYR A 220 7.99 21.66 4.34
C TYR A 220 7.51 20.49 3.47
N SER A 221 6.53 20.75 2.62
CA SER A 221 6.09 19.79 1.62
C SER A 221 6.08 20.43 0.23
N THR A 222 6.62 19.70 -0.75
CA THR A 222 6.60 20.12 -2.16
C THR A 222 5.84 19.08 -2.97
N LYS A 223 4.81 19.51 -3.71
CA LYS A 223 4.04 18.65 -4.60
C LYS A 223 4.66 18.63 -6.01
N PHE A 224 4.79 17.44 -6.56
CA PHE A 224 5.14 17.17 -7.95
C PHE A 224 4.01 16.40 -8.62
N SER A 225 3.57 16.84 -9.81
CA SER A 225 2.77 15.99 -10.70
C SER A 225 3.65 14.88 -11.26
N GLY A 226 3.06 13.76 -11.69
CA GLY A 226 3.82 12.64 -12.22
C GLY A 226 4.70 13.01 -13.43
N ASN A 227 4.17 13.81 -14.36
CA ASN A 227 4.96 14.33 -15.49
C ASN A 227 6.21 15.12 -15.03
N LYS A 228 6.03 16.06 -14.09
CA LYS A 228 7.14 16.83 -13.52
C LYS A 228 8.13 15.95 -12.77
N LEU A 229 7.63 14.94 -12.05
CA LEU A 229 8.47 13.99 -11.32
C LEU A 229 9.33 13.16 -12.28
N LYS A 230 8.74 12.64 -13.37
CA LYS A 230 9.43 11.92 -14.44
C LYS A 230 10.54 12.76 -15.07
N ASP A 231 10.26 14.03 -15.36
CA ASP A 231 11.26 14.95 -15.91
C ASP A 231 12.43 15.18 -14.94
N ILE A 232 12.13 15.47 -13.67
CA ILE A 232 13.16 15.75 -12.65
C ILE A 232 14.04 14.53 -12.40
N ARG A 233 13.46 13.31 -12.36
CA ARG A 233 14.21 12.07 -12.20
C ARG A 233 15.07 11.73 -13.41
N THR A 234 14.52 11.87 -14.62
CA THR A 234 15.16 11.43 -15.86
C THR A 234 16.24 12.41 -16.34
N PHE A 235 15.99 13.73 -16.26
CA PHE A 235 16.88 14.74 -16.83
C PHE A 235 17.85 15.36 -15.82
N LEU A 236 17.47 15.43 -14.54
CA LEU A 236 18.27 16.14 -13.52
C LEU A 236 18.92 15.22 -12.50
N GLY A 237 18.54 13.93 -12.46
CA GLY A 237 19.04 12.98 -11.47
C GLY A 237 18.82 13.42 -10.02
N GLN A 238 17.85 14.32 -9.79
CA GLN A 238 17.68 14.96 -8.49
C GLN A 238 17.12 14.00 -7.45
N ASP A 239 17.55 14.23 -6.21
CA ASP A 239 16.99 13.57 -5.05
C ASP A 239 15.63 14.20 -4.73
N VAL A 240 14.59 13.39 -4.89
CA VAL A 240 13.18 13.76 -4.64
C VAL A 240 12.60 13.00 -3.45
N ARG A 241 13.47 12.28 -2.70
CA ARG A 241 13.13 11.69 -1.41
C ARG A 241 12.81 12.76 -0.39
#